data_AF-A0A9D7F1N1-F1
#
_entry.id   AF-A0A9D7F1N1-F1
#
_cell.length_a   1.000
_cell.length_b   1.000
_cell.length_c   1.000
_cell.angle_alpha   90.00
_cell.angle_beta   90.00
_cell.angle_gamma   90.00
#
_symmetry.space_group_name_H-M   'P 1'
#
loop_
_entity.id
_entity.type
_entity.pdbx_description
1 polymer ?
#
loop_
_entity_poly.entity_id
_entity_poly.type
_entity_poly.pdbx_seq_one_letter_code
_entity_poly.pdbx_strand_id
1 'polypeptide(L)'
;MELQVLISKKGTKVVRATELYQVLELPAAQYARNLKKWLSDVYEFRDGIRKPLKMQDYANRPSGDPLIDDYYFSIEMAKLITLNSHSRVKQKYARYLFSLEERVENAELLSKEQVVAVLEMAKAMGLVSCQTASQQRHLEMYEQRNGGNAANWWQFRSRLLGYSADDLREKTERSGKPAKGKSQRQLLLAIDKYEMVRSGVIDLLMGMGKSERFARNIGDLAKVFAREMRVEIFDDRPGTASSFLPDVNRAVVQEIQGKRNGGVLGMW
;
A
#
# COMPACT_ATOMS: atom_id res chain seq x y z
N MET A 1 -2.68 -13.71 28.77
CA MET A 1 -3.74 -13.53 27.76
C MET A 1 -3.09 -13.00 26.49
N GLU A 2 -3.43 -13.53 25.32
CA GLU A 2 -2.88 -13.03 24.06
C GLU A 2 -3.73 -11.88 23.53
N LEU A 3 -3.08 -10.85 22.96
CA LEU A 3 -3.77 -9.71 22.37
C LEU A 3 -4.35 -10.13 21.01
N GLN A 4 -5.68 -10.18 20.91
CA GLN A 4 -6.34 -10.55 19.67
C GLN A 4 -6.29 -9.39 18.66
N VAL A 5 -5.86 -9.70 17.44
CA VAL A 5 -5.94 -8.76 16.31
C VAL A 5 -7.15 -9.09 15.45
N LEU A 6 -8.03 -8.12 15.30
CA LEU A 6 -9.23 -8.19 14.50
C LEU A 6 -9.01 -7.46 13.17
N ILE A 7 -9.74 -7.86 12.14
CA ILE A 7 -9.70 -7.23 10.83
C ILE A 7 -11.07 -6.62 10.56
N SER A 8 -11.12 -5.32 10.30
CA SER A 8 -12.34 -4.62 9.92
C SER A 8 -12.82 -5.06 8.54
N LYS A 9 -14.08 -4.75 8.19
CA LYS A 9 -14.59 -4.99 6.82
C LYS A 9 -13.78 -4.29 5.72
N LYS A 10 -13.02 -3.25 6.08
CA LYS A 10 -12.14 -2.51 5.16
C LYS A 10 -10.69 -3.03 5.18
N GLY A 11 -10.42 -4.15 5.84
CA GLY A 11 -9.08 -4.71 5.97
C GLY A 11 -8.21 -4.08 7.07
N THR A 12 -8.69 -3.03 7.75
CA THR A 12 -7.94 -2.37 8.83
C THR A 12 -7.79 -3.29 10.03
N LYS A 13 -6.54 -3.52 10.46
CA LYS A 13 -6.28 -4.29 11.68
C LYS A 13 -6.47 -3.43 12.91
N VAL A 14 -7.20 -3.97 13.87
CA VAL A 14 -7.53 -3.30 15.12
C VAL A 14 -7.44 -4.25 16.30
N VAL A 15 -7.21 -3.70 17.48
CA VAL A 15 -7.30 -4.40 18.76
C VAL A 15 -8.39 -3.77 19.61
N ARG A 16 -8.92 -4.51 20.59
CA ARG A 16 -9.91 -3.95 21.53
C ARG A 16 -9.23 -3.19 22.65
N ALA A 17 -9.81 -2.07 23.06
CA ALA A 17 -9.28 -1.27 24.15
C ALA A 17 -9.29 -2.05 25.48
N THR A 18 -10.38 -2.78 25.74
CA THR A 18 -10.50 -3.69 26.89
C THR A 18 -9.39 -4.74 26.92
N GLU A 19 -9.17 -5.45 25.81
CA GLU A 19 -8.13 -6.49 25.70
C GLU A 19 -6.74 -5.88 25.83
N LEU A 20 -6.47 -4.75 25.16
CA LEU A 20 -5.20 -4.03 25.29
C LEU A 20 -4.94 -3.64 26.75
N TYR A 21 -5.95 -3.15 27.46
CA TYR A 21 -5.82 -2.77 28.86
C TYR A 21 -5.50 -3.97 29.77
N GLN A 22 -6.18 -5.09 29.52
CA GLN A 22 -5.97 -6.33 30.27
C GLN A 22 -4.59 -6.93 30.03
N VAL A 23 -4.12 -6.99 28.77
CA VAL A 23 -2.79 -7.54 28.47
C VAL A 23 -1.66 -6.66 28.98
N LEU A 24 -1.91 -5.35 29.14
CA LEU A 24 -0.98 -4.42 29.77
C LEU A 24 -1.02 -4.49 31.31
N GLU A 25 -1.84 -5.36 31.90
CA GLU A 25 -1.91 -5.58 33.35
C GLU A 25 -2.15 -4.27 34.13
N LEU A 26 -2.95 -3.37 33.55
CA LEU A 26 -3.28 -2.08 34.16
C LEU A 26 -4.41 -2.23 35.20
N PRO A 27 -4.46 -1.37 36.24
CA PRO A 27 -5.47 -1.52 37.30
C PRO A 27 -6.90 -1.33 36.79
N ALA A 28 -7.74 -2.37 36.86
CA ALA A 28 -9.10 -2.36 36.28
C ALA A 28 -9.98 -1.18 36.75
N ALA A 29 -9.84 -0.75 38.01
CA ALA A 29 -10.56 0.40 38.57
C ALA A 29 -10.26 1.73 37.86
N GLN A 30 -9.13 1.82 37.13
CA GLN A 30 -8.72 3.02 36.40
C GLN A 30 -9.03 2.94 34.91
N TYR A 31 -9.72 1.90 34.44
CA TYR A 31 -10.00 1.67 33.02
C TYR A 31 -10.65 2.89 32.37
N ALA A 32 -11.80 3.33 32.87
CA ALA A 32 -12.56 4.45 32.28
C ALA A 32 -11.75 5.76 32.25
N ARG A 33 -10.97 6.04 33.31
CA ARG A 33 -10.12 7.24 33.38
C ARG A 33 -8.99 7.17 32.35
N ASN A 34 -8.29 6.04 32.30
CA ASN A 34 -7.17 5.86 31.39
C ASN A 34 -7.63 5.82 29.93
N LEU A 35 -8.81 5.28 29.66
CA LEU A 35 -9.41 5.28 28.33
C LEU A 35 -9.71 6.70 27.84
N LYS A 36 -10.34 7.53 28.69
CA LYS A 36 -10.55 8.96 28.38
C LYS A 36 -9.23 9.67 28.12
N LYS A 37 -8.20 9.39 28.93
CA LYS A 37 -6.85 9.91 28.70
C LYS A 37 -6.32 9.46 27.34
N TRP A 38 -6.38 8.17 27.04
CA TRP A 38 -5.86 7.61 25.79
C TRP A 38 -6.46 8.25 24.54
N LEU A 39 -7.75 8.59 24.57
CA LEU A 39 -8.46 9.24 23.47
C LEU A 39 -8.20 10.75 23.35
N SER A 40 -7.68 11.40 24.39
CA SER A 40 -7.50 12.86 24.46
C SER A 40 -6.05 13.32 24.56
N ASP A 41 -5.13 12.38 24.80
CA ASP A 41 -3.68 12.62 24.84
C ASP A 41 -3.10 12.93 23.46
N VAL A 42 -1.86 13.42 23.44
CA VAL A 42 -1.11 13.72 22.22
C VAL A 42 -0.11 12.61 21.95
N TYR A 43 -0.09 12.11 20.71
CA TYR A 43 0.87 11.10 20.29
C TYR A 43 1.57 11.54 19.00
N GLU A 44 2.75 10.98 18.79
CA GLU A 44 3.50 11.08 17.54
C GLU A 44 3.03 9.97 16.59
N PHE A 45 1.95 10.24 15.85
CA PHE A 45 1.53 9.41 14.74
C PHE A 45 2.43 9.66 13.53
N ARG A 46 2.43 8.77 12.55
CA ARG A 46 3.22 8.91 11.31
C ARG A 46 2.92 10.18 10.53
N ASP A 47 1.67 10.63 10.57
CA ASP A 47 1.19 11.85 9.91
C ASP A 47 1.40 13.11 10.76
N GLY A 48 1.99 12.98 11.96
CA GLY A 48 2.42 14.09 12.79
C GLY A 48 2.01 13.95 14.26
N ILE A 49 2.39 14.95 15.04
CA ILE A 49 2.07 15.04 16.47
C ILE A 49 0.64 15.59 16.62
N ARG A 50 -0.30 14.73 17.01
CA ARG A 50 -1.72 15.08 17.13
C ARG A 50 -2.47 14.20 18.14
N LYS A 51 -3.73 14.56 18.41
CA LYS A 51 -4.66 13.69 19.14
C LYS A 51 -5.20 12.57 18.24
N PRO A 52 -5.62 11.43 18.81
CA PRO A 52 -6.27 10.36 18.04
C PRO A 52 -7.54 10.85 17.34
N LEU A 53 -7.73 10.43 16.10
CA LEU A 53 -8.88 10.76 15.27
C LEU A 53 -9.86 9.59 15.20
N LYS A 54 -11.14 9.89 15.42
CA LYS A 54 -12.23 8.91 15.31
C LYS A 54 -12.34 8.43 13.85
N MET A 55 -12.58 7.13 13.67
CA MET A 55 -12.62 6.40 12.40
C MET A 55 -11.28 6.25 11.66
N GLN A 56 -10.19 6.78 12.22
CA GLN A 56 -8.83 6.58 11.71
C GLN A 56 -8.01 5.78 12.72
N ASP A 57 -7.86 6.31 13.93
CA ASP A 57 -7.05 5.68 14.99
C ASP A 57 -7.91 4.85 15.94
N TYR A 58 -9.17 5.25 16.12
CA TYR A 58 -10.10 4.50 16.95
C TYR A 58 -11.54 4.55 16.45
N ALA A 59 -12.33 3.55 16.81
CA ALA A 59 -13.77 3.50 16.54
C ALA A 59 -14.53 2.96 17.74
N ASN A 60 -15.77 3.42 17.93
CA ASN A 60 -16.63 2.93 18.99
C ASN A 60 -16.98 1.47 18.73
N ARG A 61 -16.90 0.63 19.76
CA ARG A 61 -17.50 -0.70 19.75
C ARG A 61 -18.87 -0.60 20.42
N PRO A 62 -19.96 -1.02 19.76
CA PRO A 62 -21.22 -1.22 20.47
C PRO A 62 -21.00 -2.35 21.49
N SER A 63 -20.83 -1.96 22.75
CA SER A 63 -20.80 -2.88 23.87
C SER A 63 -22.23 -3.36 24.15
N GLY A 64 -22.41 -4.64 24.42
CA GLY A 64 -23.69 -5.16 24.94
C GLY A 64 -23.95 -4.75 26.39
N ASP A 65 -22.92 -4.28 27.09
CA ASP A 65 -22.99 -3.75 28.44
C ASP A 65 -22.96 -2.21 28.40
N PRO A 66 -24.06 -1.53 28.77
CA PRO A 66 -24.14 -0.07 28.75
C PRO A 66 -23.23 0.64 29.77
N LEU A 67 -22.59 -0.10 30.69
CA LEU A 67 -21.74 0.46 31.73
C LEU A 67 -20.26 0.57 31.35
N ILE A 68 -19.83 -0.09 30.26
CA ILE A 68 -18.41 -0.12 29.85
C ILE A 68 -18.27 0.36 28.41
N ASP A 69 -17.68 1.54 28.25
CA ASP A 69 -17.23 2.03 26.95
C ASP A 69 -16.04 1.18 26.45
N ASP A 70 -16.17 0.65 25.23
CA ASP A 70 -15.10 -0.08 24.56
C ASP A 70 -14.89 0.46 23.15
N TYR A 71 -13.65 0.34 22.67
CA TYR A 71 -13.21 0.91 21.41
C TYR A 71 -12.34 -0.08 20.66
N TYR A 72 -12.35 0.02 19.34
CA TYR A 72 -11.33 -0.55 18.49
C TYR A 72 -10.21 0.46 18.30
N PHE A 73 -8.96 0.07 18.51
CA PHE A 73 -7.77 0.87 18.23
C PHE A 73 -7.02 0.33 17.03
N SER A 74 -6.52 1.22 16.18
CA SER A 74 -5.54 0.88 15.15
C SER A 74 -4.28 0.29 15.81
N ILE A 75 -3.52 -0.51 15.05
CA ILE A 75 -2.27 -1.09 15.56
C ILE A 75 -1.28 0.01 15.97
N GLU A 76 -1.20 1.09 15.19
CA GLU A 76 -0.35 2.24 15.49
C GLU A 76 -0.76 2.91 16.81
N MET A 77 -2.05 3.21 16.98
CA MET A 77 -2.56 3.82 18.22
C MET A 77 -2.32 2.90 19.41
N ALA A 78 -2.58 1.60 19.28
CA ALA A 78 -2.34 0.62 20.34
C ALA A 78 -0.86 0.56 20.72
N LYS A 79 0.06 0.65 19.76
CA LYS A 79 1.51 0.71 20.00
C LYS A 79 1.87 1.97 20.78
N LEU A 80 1.37 3.13 20.35
CA LEU A 80 1.62 4.43 21.00
C LEU A 80 1.09 4.46 22.43
N ILE A 81 -0.12 3.94 22.66
CA ILE A 81 -0.69 3.75 24.01
C ILE A 81 0.21 2.84 24.85
N THR A 82 0.63 1.71 24.28
CA THR A 82 1.46 0.73 24.98
C THR A 82 2.78 1.34 25.43
N LEU A 83 3.48 2.06 24.55
CA LEU A 83 4.74 2.74 24.85
C LEU A 83 4.60 3.76 25.99
N ASN A 84 3.49 4.51 25.98
CA ASN A 84 3.16 5.54 26.96
C ASN A 84 2.49 5.00 28.24
N SER A 85 2.26 3.69 28.34
CA SER A 85 1.66 3.07 29.53
C SER A 85 2.69 2.83 30.64
N HIS A 86 2.20 2.78 31.89
CA HIS A 86 2.97 2.35 33.07
C HIS A 86 2.78 0.84 33.32
N SER A 87 3.02 0.03 32.30
CA SER A 87 2.96 -1.43 32.38
C SER A 87 4.35 -2.06 32.40
N ARG A 88 4.55 -3.10 33.22
CA ARG A 88 5.80 -3.89 33.26
C ARG A 88 6.01 -4.72 32.00
N VAL A 89 4.92 -5.12 31.33
CA VAL A 89 4.93 -5.95 30.11
C VAL A 89 4.87 -5.13 28.82
N LYS A 90 4.93 -3.79 28.91
CA LYS A 90 4.75 -2.90 27.75
C LYS A 90 5.75 -3.16 26.62
N GLN A 91 7.00 -3.51 26.93
CA GLN A 91 8.01 -3.74 25.89
C GLN A 91 7.67 -4.96 25.03
N LYS A 92 7.12 -6.04 25.62
CA LYS A 92 6.69 -7.25 24.90
C LYS A 92 5.60 -6.90 23.90
N TYR A 93 4.54 -6.22 24.35
CA TYR A 93 3.41 -5.88 23.50
C TYR A 93 3.72 -4.76 22.51
N ALA A 94 4.58 -3.81 22.85
CA ALA A 94 5.07 -2.81 21.91
C ALA A 94 5.81 -3.46 20.74
N ARG A 95 6.70 -4.44 21.00
CA ARG A 95 7.40 -5.20 19.95
C ARG A 95 6.43 -6.01 19.09
N TYR A 96 5.44 -6.66 19.71
CA TYR A 96 4.42 -7.40 19.00
C TYR A 96 3.59 -6.49 18.08
N LEU A 97 3.07 -5.38 18.59
CA LEU A 97 2.30 -4.40 17.83
C LEU A 97 3.14 -3.76 16.73
N PHE A 98 4.41 -3.45 17.00
CA PHE A 98 5.35 -2.97 15.99
C PHE A 98 5.55 -3.99 14.86
N SER A 99 5.72 -5.28 15.16
CA SER A 99 5.85 -6.32 14.12
C SER A 99 4.60 -6.44 13.25
N LEU A 100 3.41 -6.23 13.83
CA LEU A 100 2.15 -6.26 13.09
C LEU A 100 1.98 -5.04 12.20
N GLU A 101 2.38 -3.87 12.69
CA GLU A 101 2.43 -2.63 11.95
C GLU A 101 3.36 -2.77 10.75
N GLU A 102 4.59 -3.28 10.96
CA GLU A 102 5.56 -3.52 9.89
C GLU A 102 4.99 -4.46 8.82
N ARG A 103 4.33 -5.56 9.21
CA ARG A 103 3.73 -6.50 8.26
C ARG A 103 2.55 -5.92 7.48
N VAL A 104 1.79 -4.99 8.07
CA VAL A 104 0.73 -4.25 7.35
C VAL A 104 1.34 -3.27 6.36
N GLU A 105 2.34 -2.52 6.81
CA GLU A 105 3.08 -1.57 5.97
C GLU A 105 3.85 -2.23 4.83
N ASN A 106 4.27 -3.47 5.02
CA ASN A 106 4.99 -4.22 4.01
C ASN A 106 4.04 -4.99 3.09
N ALA A 107 2.72 -4.81 3.20
CA ALA A 107 1.76 -5.58 2.39
C ALA A 107 1.86 -7.12 2.57
N GLU A 108 2.48 -7.60 3.65
CA GLU A 108 2.66 -9.03 3.92
C GLU A 108 1.36 -9.70 4.41
N LEU A 109 0.33 -8.89 4.70
CA LEU A 109 -0.97 -9.34 5.15
C LEU A 109 -2.06 -8.47 4.52
N LEU A 110 -2.57 -8.91 3.35
CA LEU A 110 -3.64 -8.27 2.60
C LEU A 110 -5.01 -8.84 2.96
N SER A 111 -6.05 -8.00 2.95
CA SER A 111 -7.44 -8.48 2.99
C SER A 111 -7.84 -9.13 1.65
N LYS A 112 -8.94 -9.87 1.62
CA LYS A 112 -9.46 -10.48 0.37
C LYS A 112 -9.75 -9.41 -0.68
N GLU A 113 -10.34 -8.30 -0.26
CA GLU A 113 -10.67 -7.15 -1.11
C GLU A 113 -9.40 -6.51 -1.68
N GLN A 114 -8.35 -6.37 -0.86
CA GLN A 114 -7.05 -5.87 -1.30
C GLN A 114 -6.39 -6.82 -2.30
N VAL A 115 -6.49 -8.14 -2.12
CA VAL A 115 -5.97 -9.12 -3.09
C VAL A 115 -6.69 -8.99 -4.44
N VAL A 116 -8.03 -8.88 -4.43
CA VAL A 116 -8.83 -8.63 -5.64
C VAL A 116 -8.45 -7.29 -6.28
N ALA A 117 -8.16 -6.27 -5.48
CA ALA A 117 -7.67 -4.98 -5.95
C ALA A 117 -6.39 -5.14 -6.78
N VAL A 118 -5.41 -5.89 -6.28
CA VAL A 118 -4.14 -6.11 -6.97
C VAL A 118 -4.34 -6.87 -8.27
N LEU A 119 -5.28 -7.82 -8.31
CA LEU A 119 -5.66 -8.54 -9.52
C LEU A 119 -6.24 -7.59 -10.57
N GLU A 120 -7.16 -6.71 -10.18
CA GLU A 120 -7.75 -5.72 -11.10
C GLU A 120 -6.74 -4.67 -11.56
N MET A 121 -5.83 -4.23 -10.68
CA MET A 121 -4.70 -3.38 -11.06
C MET A 121 -3.78 -4.08 -12.07
N ALA A 122 -3.49 -5.37 -11.88
CA ALA A 122 -2.64 -6.13 -12.80
C ALA A 122 -3.25 -6.22 -14.20
N LYS A 123 -4.57 -6.44 -14.32
CA LYS A 123 -5.27 -6.40 -15.62
C LYS A 123 -5.22 -5.00 -16.24
N ALA A 124 -5.54 -3.96 -15.47
CA ALA A 124 -5.56 -2.59 -15.97
C ALA A 124 -4.17 -2.13 -16.45
N MET A 125 -3.10 -2.56 -15.77
CA MET A 125 -1.72 -2.29 -16.18
C MET A 125 -1.28 -3.06 -17.43
N GLY A 126 -2.13 -3.91 -18.02
CA GLY A 126 -1.94 -4.35 -19.41
C GLY A 126 -2.07 -3.20 -20.42
N LEU A 127 -2.79 -2.13 -20.07
CA LEU A 127 -2.95 -0.95 -20.92
C LEU A 127 -1.76 0.02 -20.75
N VAL A 128 -1.14 0.40 -21.87
CA VAL A 128 -0.02 1.35 -21.88
C VAL A 128 -0.45 2.73 -21.38
N SER A 129 -1.70 3.14 -21.59
CA SER A 129 -2.23 4.40 -21.06
C SER A 129 -2.20 4.45 -19.53
N CYS A 130 -2.57 3.35 -18.85
CA CYS A 130 -2.53 3.21 -17.39
C CYS A 130 -1.10 3.26 -16.86
N GLN A 131 -0.16 2.57 -17.53
CA GLN A 131 1.25 2.60 -17.17
C GLN A 131 1.82 4.03 -17.27
N THR A 132 1.48 4.73 -18.36
CA THR A 132 1.96 6.09 -18.61
C THR A 132 1.42 7.07 -17.58
N ALA A 133 0.11 7.01 -17.28
CA ALA A 133 -0.51 7.83 -16.26
C ALA A 133 0.10 7.60 -14.87
N SER A 134 0.38 6.34 -14.53
CA SER A 134 0.98 5.97 -13.24
C SER A 134 2.41 6.48 -13.10
N GLN A 135 3.22 6.33 -14.16
CA GLN A 135 4.58 6.85 -14.20
C GLN A 135 4.61 8.39 -14.07
N GLN A 136 3.69 9.08 -14.76
CA GLN A 136 3.58 10.54 -14.70
C GLN A 136 3.22 11.01 -13.28
N ARG A 137 2.23 10.37 -12.66
CA ARG A 137 1.84 10.67 -11.27
C ARG A 137 2.97 10.39 -10.27
N HIS A 138 3.74 9.33 -10.48
CA HIS A 138 4.91 9.05 -9.66
C HIS A 138 5.99 10.12 -9.82
N LEU A 139 6.25 10.57 -11.06
CA LEU A 139 7.17 11.67 -11.32
C LEU A 139 6.73 12.96 -10.61
N GLU A 140 5.45 13.33 -10.70
CA GLU A 140 4.90 14.51 -10.01
C GLU A 140 5.08 14.42 -8.49
N MET A 141 4.82 13.24 -7.91
CA MET A 141 5.05 13.02 -6.47
C MET A 141 6.55 13.09 -6.11
N TYR A 142 7.42 12.58 -6.99
CA TYR A 142 8.86 12.68 -6.82
C TYR A 142 9.32 14.14 -6.85
N GLU A 143 8.87 14.93 -7.84
CA GLU A 143 9.19 16.35 -7.95
C GLU A 143 8.73 17.12 -6.71
N GLN A 144 7.49 16.88 -6.26
CA GLN A 144 6.95 17.52 -5.05
C GLN A 144 7.82 17.24 -3.81
N ARG A 145 8.35 16.02 -3.67
CA ARG A 145 9.24 15.63 -2.56
C ARG A 145 10.66 16.19 -2.69
N ASN A 146 11.07 16.58 -3.90
CA ASN A 146 12.44 17.03 -4.22
C ASN A 146 12.48 18.52 -4.61
N GLY A 147 11.56 19.33 -4.09
CA GLY A 147 11.56 20.78 -4.32
C GLY A 147 11.33 21.19 -5.78
N GLY A 148 10.56 20.40 -6.53
CA GLY A 148 10.26 20.63 -7.94
C GLY A 148 11.32 20.12 -8.91
N ASN A 149 12.30 19.34 -8.46
CA ASN A 149 13.42 18.87 -9.29
C ASN A 149 13.29 17.39 -9.70
N ALA A 150 13.40 17.12 -11.01
CA ALA A 150 13.37 15.78 -11.60
C ALA A 150 14.74 15.22 -12.04
N ALA A 151 15.85 15.91 -11.80
CA ALA A 151 17.17 15.56 -12.35
C ALA A 151 17.59 14.10 -12.09
N ASN A 152 17.29 13.58 -10.89
CA ASN A 152 17.67 12.22 -10.48
C ASN A 152 16.53 11.19 -10.62
N TRP A 153 15.42 11.57 -11.25
CA TRP A 153 14.23 10.72 -11.37
C TRP A 153 14.53 9.34 -11.97
N TRP A 154 15.22 9.30 -13.11
CA TRP A 154 15.51 8.04 -13.80
C TRP A 154 16.44 7.13 -12.99
N GLN A 155 17.39 7.71 -12.26
CA GLN A 155 18.28 6.96 -11.38
C GLN A 155 17.52 6.39 -10.17
N PHE A 156 16.66 7.21 -9.55
CA PHE A 156 15.78 6.80 -8.47
C PHE A 156 14.84 5.66 -8.91
N ARG A 157 14.13 5.84 -10.04
CA ARG A 157 13.20 4.85 -10.56
C ARG A 157 13.90 3.55 -10.95
N SER A 158 15.09 3.61 -11.55
CA SER A 158 15.86 2.40 -11.88
C SER A 158 16.26 1.60 -10.64
N ARG A 159 16.65 2.28 -9.56
CA ARG A 159 16.95 1.64 -8.26
C ARG A 159 15.72 0.97 -7.66
N LEU A 160 14.59 1.67 -7.66
CA LEU A 160 13.30 1.18 -7.15
C LEU A 160 12.83 -0.08 -7.91
N LEU A 161 12.90 -0.04 -9.25
CA LEU A 161 12.46 -1.13 -10.10
C LEU A 161 13.45 -2.31 -10.09
N GLY A 162 14.73 -2.06 -9.81
CA GLY A 162 15.80 -3.05 -9.83
C GLY A 162 16.37 -3.33 -11.21
N TYR A 163 16.19 -2.40 -12.15
CA TYR A 163 16.81 -2.44 -13.48
C TYR A 163 16.89 -1.05 -14.11
N SER A 164 17.94 -0.83 -14.90
CA SER A 164 18.13 0.32 -15.78
C SER A 164 17.82 -0.02 -17.24
N ALA A 165 17.77 0.98 -18.13
CA ALA A 165 17.67 0.73 -19.56
C ALA A 165 18.89 -0.03 -20.10
N ASP A 166 20.07 0.19 -19.55
CA ASP A 166 21.31 -0.49 -19.95
C ASP A 166 21.31 -1.95 -19.50
N ASP A 167 20.85 -2.23 -18.28
CA ASP A 167 20.70 -3.61 -17.77
C ASP A 167 19.76 -4.43 -18.68
N LEU A 168 18.69 -3.79 -19.17
CA LEU A 168 17.73 -4.43 -20.07
C LEU A 168 18.33 -4.68 -21.46
N ARG A 169 19.14 -3.75 -21.99
CA ARG A 169 19.85 -3.94 -23.26
C ARG A 169 20.80 -5.13 -23.16
N GLU A 170 21.61 -5.16 -22.12
CA GLU A 170 22.55 -6.25 -21.87
C GLU A 170 21.82 -7.61 -21.74
N LYS A 171 20.73 -7.68 -20.95
CA LYS A 171 19.91 -8.91 -20.83
C LYS A 171 19.29 -9.34 -22.16
N THR A 172 18.88 -8.38 -22.99
CA THR A 172 18.30 -8.65 -24.31
C THR A 172 19.36 -9.23 -25.26
N GLU A 173 20.56 -8.66 -25.27
CA GLU A 173 21.69 -9.12 -26.10
C GLU A 173 22.18 -10.51 -25.67
N ARG A 174 22.30 -10.75 -24.35
CA ARG A 174 22.60 -12.08 -23.80
C ARG A 174 21.56 -13.15 -24.17
N SER A 175 20.34 -12.73 -24.46
CA SER A 175 19.26 -13.61 -24.93
C SER A 175 19.26 -13.80 -26.47
N GLY A 176 20.30 -13.32 -27.17
CA GLY A 176 20.44 -13.42 -28.62
C GLY A 176 19.54 -12.48 -29.42
N LYS A 177 18.88 -11.51 -28.78
CA LYS A 177 17.97 -10.55 -29.44
C LYS A 177 18.67 -9.21 -29.64
N PRO A 178 18.43 -8.49 -30.75
CA PRO A 178 19.01 -7.16 -30.94
C PRO A 178 18.40 -6.15 -29.95
N ALA A 179 19.23 -5.35 -29.29
CA ALA A 179 18.78 -4.31 -28.35
C ALA A 179 18.88 -2.88 -28.91
N LYS A 180 19.73 -2.65 -29.93
CA LYS A 180 19.96 -1.33 -30.52
C LYS A 180 18.67 -0.70 -31.05
N GLY A 181 18.42 0.56 -30.69
CA GLY A 181 17.26 1.34 -31.12
C GLY A 181 15.93 0.99 -30.41
N LYS A 182 15.92 0.01 -29.51
CA LYS A 182 14.72 -0.35 -28.75
C LYS A 182 14.50 0.56 -27.55
N SER A 183 13.25 0.97 -27.34
CA SER A 183 12.81 1.63 -26.13
C SER A 183 12.80 0.66 -24.94
N GLN A 184 12.81 1.20 -23.71
CA GLN A 184 12.69 0.40 -22.48
C GLN A 184 11.49 -0.56 -22.53
N ARG A 185 10.36 -0.09 -23.06
CA ARG A 185 9.14 -0.90 -23.24
C ARG A 185 9.37 -2.08 -24.19
N GLN A 186 9.99 -1.83 -25.34
CA GLN A 186 10.30 -2.88 -26.32
C GLN A 186 11.31 -3.90 -25.78
N LEU A 187 12.26 -3.46 -24.95
CA LEU A 187 13.19 -4.37 -24.27
C LEU A 187 12.43 -5.25 -23.26
N LEU A 188 11.56 -4.66 -22.42
CA LEU A 188 10.74 -5.40 -21.47
C LEU A 188 9.82 -6.41 -22.16
N LEU A 189 9.13 -6.01 -23.25
CA LEU A 189 8.32 -6.93 -24.06
C LEU A 189 9.12 -8.13 -24.58
N ALA A 190 10.41 -7.93 -24.90
CA ALA A 190 11.26 -8.98 -25.43
C ALA A 190 11.79 -9.95 -24.36
N ILE A 191 11.93 -9.52 -23.10
CA ILE A 191 12.52 -10.32 -22.02
C ILE A 191 11.48 -10.81 -21.00
N ASP A 192 10.56 -9.95 -20.55
CA ASP A 192 9.54 -10.23 -19.54
C ASP A 192 8.47 -9.12 -19.57
N LYS A 193 7.42 -9.33 -20.38
CA LYS A 193 6.33 -8.35 -20.53
C LYS A 193 5.60 -8.05 -19.22
N TYR A 194 5.59 -8.99 -18.27
CA TYR A 194 4.91 -8.80 -16.97
C TYR A 194 5.64 -7.82 -16.06
N GLU A 195 6.91 -7.55 -16.35
CA GLU A 195 7.68 -6.51 -15.66
C GLU A 195 7.13 -5.10 -15.96
N MET A 196 6.44 -4.92 -17.09
CA MET A 196 5.71 -3.68 -17.37
C MET A 196 4.52 -3.49 -16.42
N VAL A 197 3.78 -4.57 -16.13
CA VAL A 197 2.68 -4.55 -15.16
C VAL A 197 3.22 -4.22 -13.77
N ARG A 198 4.27 -4.93 -13.33
CA ARG A 198 4.94 -4.68 -12.06
C ARG A 198 5.33 -3.23 -11.90
N SER A 199 6.02 -2.67 -12.91
CA SER A 199 6.50 -1.29 -12.88
C SER A 199 5.35 -0.29 -12.85
N GLY A 200 4.28 -0.53 -13.62
CA GLY A 200 3.08 0.32 -13.60
C GLY A 200 2.41 0.34 -12.23
N VAL A 201 2.29 -0.81 -11.56
CA VAL A 201 1.73 -0.89 -10.20
C VAL A 201 2.63 -0.20 -9.17
N ILE A 202 3.95 -0.39 -9.26
CA ILE A 202 4.91 0.31 -8.39
C ILE A 202 4.75 1.83 -8.58
N ASP A 203 4.77 2.32 -9.81
CA ASP A 203 4.61 3.74 -10.11
C ASP A 203 3.28 4.28 -9.57
N LEU A 204 2.19 3.54 -9.75
CA LEU A 204 0.87 3.92 -9.25
C LEU A 204 0.89 4.14 -7.72
N LEU A 205 1.40 3.16 -6.98
CA LEU A 205 1.41 3.21 -5.52
C LEU A 205 2.37 4.29 -4.99
N MET A 206 3.52 4.47 -5.64
CA MET A 206 4.43 5.55 -5.29
C MET A 206 3.82 6.92 -5.58
N GLY A 207 3.10 7.08 -6.70
CA GLY A 207 2.32 8.28 -7.03
C GLY A 207 1.11 8.52 -6.12
N MET A 208 0.68 7.50 -5.37
CA MET A 208 -0.28 7.62 -4.25
C MET A 208 0.41 7.91 -2.91
N GLY A 209 1.73 8.05 -2.90
CA GLY A 209 2.52 8.38 -1.72
C GLY A 209 2.88 7.19 -0.82
N LYS A 210 2.64 5.94 -1.26
CA LYS A 210 3.00 4.74 -0.50
C LYS A 210 4.52 4.56 -0.40
N SER A 211 4.96 3.74 0.54
CA SER A 211 6.38 3.44 0.73
C SER A 211 6.94 2.59 -0.41
N GLU A 212 8.25 2.69 -0.65
CA GLU A 212 8.94 1.87 -1.66
C GLU A 212 8.74 0.38 -1.41
N ARG A 213 8.89 -0.08 -0.16
CA ARG A 213 8.74 -1.50 0.19
C ARG A 213 7.31 -1.99 -0.07
N PHE A 214 6.29 -1.21 0.30
CA PHE A 214 4.89 -1.54 0.01
C PHE A 214 4.65 -1.64 -1.50
N ALA A 215 5.08 -0.62 -2.26
CA ALA A 215 4.90 -0.57 -3.70
C ALA A 215 5.57 -1.76 -4.41
N ARG A 216 6.80 -2.12 -4.00
CA ARG A 216 7.52 -3.28 -4.54
C ARG A 216 6.79 -4.59 -4.24
N ASN A 217 6.32 -4.80 -3.01
CA ASN A 217 5.63 -6.03 -2.63
C ASN A 217 4.30 -6.22 -3.37
N ILE A 218 3.51 -5.14 -3.54
CA ILE A 218 2.30 -5.19 -4.35
C ILE A 218 2.61 -5.34 -5.84
N GLY A 219 3.68 -4.70 -6.34
CA GLY A 219 4.15 -4.87 -7.71
C GLY A 219 4.57 -6.30 -8.02
N ASP A 220 5.28 -6.95 -7.09
CA ASP A 220 5.68 -8.36 -7.20
C ASP A 220 4.44 -9.28 -7.26
N LEU A 221 3.45 -9.04 -6.40
CA LEU A 221 2.18 -9.78 -6.43
C LEU A 221 1.41 -9.53 -7.74
N ALA A 222 1.35 -8.29 -8.22
CA ALA A 222 0.72 -7.95 -9.49
C ALA A 222 1.40 -8.64 -10.68
N LYS A 223 2.74 -8.78 -10.64
CA LYS A 223 3.50 -9.54 -11.64
C LYS A 223 3.09 -11.02 -11.65
N VAL A 224 2.95 -11.63 -10.48
CA VAL A 224 2.48 -13.01 -10.33
C VAL A 224 1.10 -13.15 -10.96
N PHE A 225 0.14 -12.29 -10.59
CA PHE A 225 -1.20 -12.34 -11.18
C PHE A 225 -1.20 -12.10 -12.69
N ALA A 226 -0.40 -11.16 -13.19
CA ALA A 226 -0.31 -10.91 -14.62
C ALA A 226 0.20 -12.13 -15.40
N ARG A 227 1.16 -12.87 -14.83
CA ARG A 227 1.66 -14.11 -15.41
C ARG A 227 0.60 -15.20 -15.42
N GLU A 228 -0.06 -15.44 -14.28
CA GLU A 228 -1.09 -16.48 -14.16
C GLU A 228 -2.30 -16.21 -15.06
N MET A 229 -2.76 -14.95 -15.13
CA MET A 229 -3.86 -14.54 -16.00
C MET A 229 -3.44 -14.35 -17.46
N ARG A 230 -2.16 -14.47 -17.78
CA ARG A 230 -1.57 -14.19 -19.10
C ARG A 230 -1.98 -12.82 -19.64
N VAL A 231 -1.86 -11.78 -18.81
CA VAL A 231 -2.18 -10.40 -19.18
C VAL A 231 -1.35 -10.00 -20.40
N GLU A 232 -2.05 -9.56 -21.45
CA GLU A 232 -1.44 -9.01 -22.64
C GLU A 232 -1.20 -7.50 -22.49
N ILE A 233 -0.16 -7.01 -23.17
CA ILE A 233 0.19 -5.59 -23.16
C ILE A 233 -0.40 -4.94 -24.42
N PHE A 234 -1.32 -4.00 -24.22
CA PHE A 234 -2.02 -3.30 -25.30
C PHE A 234 -1.66 -1.82 -25.30
N ASP A 235 -1.23 -1.33 -26.46
CA ASP A 235 -1.04 0.10 -26.67
C ASP A 235 -2.37 0.76 -27.06
N ASP A 236 -3.07 1.27 -26.05
CA ASP A 236 -4.41 1.88 -26.13
C ASP A 236 -4.36 3.42 -26.16
N ARG A 237 -3.20 4.00 -26.45
CA ARG A 237 -3.03 5.45 -26.53
C ARG A 237 -3.71 6.02 -27.79
N PRO A 238 -4.15 7.28 -27.79
CA PRO A 238 -4.74 7.89 -28.98
C PRO A 238 -3.80 7.81 -30.18
N GLY A 239 -4.31 7.36 -31.33
CA GLY A 239 -3.54 7.22 -32.57
C GLY A 239 -2.89 5.85 -32.79
N THR A 240 -3.01 4.91 -31.86
CA THR A 240 -2.69 3.50 -32.10
C THR A 240 -3.95 2.74 -32.52
N ALA A 241 -3.87 2.01 -33.64
CA ALA A 241 -5.00 1.23 -34.15
C ALA A 241 -5.26 0.04 -33.23
N SER A 242 -6.24 0.14 -32.33
CA SER A 242 -6.71 -1.00 -31.56
C SER A 242 -8.24 -1.02 -31.50
N SER A 243 -8.84 -1.83 -32.37
CA SER A 243 -10.30 -2.06 -32.42
C SER A 243 -10.78 -3.03 -31.34
N PHE A 244 -9.87 -3.61 -30.55
CA PHE A 244 -10.17 -4.65 -29.56
C PHE A 244 -9.50 -4.31 -28.24
N LEU A 245 -10.24 -3.63 -27.37
CA LEU A 245 -9.82 -3.44 -25.99
C LEU A 245 -10.02 -4.74 -25.21
N PRO A 246 -9.05 -5.14 -24.35
CA PRO A 246 -9.22 -6.30 -23.48
C PRO A 246 -10.38 -6.11 -22.50
N ASP A 247 -10.87 -7.21 -21.93
CA ASP A 247 -11.87 -7.16 -20.85
C ASP A 247 -11.22 -6.71 -19.54
N VAL A 248 -11.20 -5.39 -19.36
CA VAL A 248 -10.68 -4.70 -18.17
C VAL A 248 -11.78 -3.86 -17.54
N ASN A 249 -11.77 -3.84 -16.21
CA ASN A 249 -12.68 -3.01 -15.44
C ASN A 249 -12.43 -1.52 -15.72
N ARG A 250 -13.33 -0.92 -16.50
CA ARG A 250 -13.23 0.48 -16.93
C ARG A 250 -13.21 1.46 -15.76
N ALA A 251 -13.87 1.14 -14.64
CA ALA A 251 -13.84 2.02 -13.46
C ALA A 251 -12.43 2.10 -12.86
N VAL A 252 -11.71 0.96 -12.81
CA VAL A 252 -10.32 0.90 -12.33
C VAL A 252 -9.39 1.63 -13.28
N VAL A 253 -9.57 1.45 -14.59
CA VAL A 253 -8.80 2.19 -15.63
C VAL A 253 -8.98 3.70 -15.46
N GLN A 254 -10.21 4.17 -15.30
CA GLN A 254 -10.50 5.60 -15.08
C GLN A 254 -9.89 6.12 -13.77
N GLU A 255 -9.90 5.32 -12.71
CA GLU A 255 -9.31 5.67 -11.42
C GLU A 255 -7.77 5.82 -11.52
N ILE A 256 -7.11 4.86 -12.17
CA ILE A 256 -5.66 4.92 -12.43
C ILE A 256 -5.29 6.13 -13.29
N GLN A 257 -6.10 6.44 -14.30
CA GLN A 257 -5.92 7.60 -15.16
C GLN A 257 -6.28 8.94 -14.48
N GLY A 258 -6.67 8.93 -13.20
CA GLY A 258 -7.05 10.15 -12.46
C GLY A 258 -8.37 10.77 -12.89
N LYS A 259 -9.18 10.06 -13.68
CA LYS A 259 -10.49 10.51 -14.19
C LYS A 259 -11.63 10.25 -13.19
N ARG A 260 -11.37 9.48 -12.13
CA ARG A 260 -12.33 9.12 -11.09
C ARG A 260 -11.62 8.90 -9.76
N ASN A 261 -12.30 9.17 -8.63
CA ASN A 261 -11.81 8.91 -7.28
C ASN A 261 -12.74 7.95 -6.52
N GLY A 262 -12.20 7.19 -5.56
CA GLY A 262 -12.96 6.50 -4.52
C GLY A 262 -13.40 5.05 -4.81
N GLY A 263 -12.64 4.32 -5.62
CA GLY A 263 -12.91 2.93 -6.00
C GLY A 263 -11.88 1.94 -5.43
N VAL A 264 -11.25 1.18 -6.31
CA VAL A 264 -10.26 0.15 -5.97
C VAL A 264 -9.02 0.76 -5.32
N LEU A 265 -8.63 1.98 -5.72
CA LEU A 265 -7.47 2.65 -5.14
C LEU A 265 -7.75 3.23 -3.75
N GLY A 266 -9.03 3.46 -3.40
CA GLY A 266 -9.43 3.92 -2.06
C GLY A 266 -9.24 2.89 -0.95
N MET A 267 -8.86 1.65 -1.29
CA MET A 267 -8.59 0.58 -0.32
C MET A 267 -7.15 0.59 0.22
N TRP A 268 -6.31 1.52 -0.26
CA TRP A 268 -4.90 1.61 0.07
C TRP A 268 -4.56 2.78 0.97
#